data_AF-A0A2P2MMY7-F1
#
_entry.id   AF-A0A2P2MMY7-F1
#
_cell.length_a   1.000
_cell.length_b   1.000
_cell.length_c   1.000
_cell.angle_alpha   90.00
_cell.angle_beta   90.00
_cell.angle_gamma   90.00
#
_symmetry.space_group_name_H-M   'P 1'
#
loop_
_entity.id
_entity.type
_entity.pdbx_description
1 polymer ?
#
loop_
_entity_poly.entity_id
_entity_poly.type
_entity_poly.pdbx_seq_one_letter_code
_entity_poly.pdbx_strand_id
1 'polypeptide(L)'
;MKKLKYTTRVINESLRLYPQPPVLIRRSLKDDVLGKYPIQRGEDIFISVWNLHRSQNLWEDPDKFNPERWPLDGPNPNETNQNFCYLPFGGGPRKCVGDMFATYETVVAVAMLARRFNFQMAVGAPPVGMTTGATIHTTEGLNMTVTRRIKPPIVPTLETPGLKADAPLALSQGEPQLEQKG
;
A
#
# COMPACT_ATOMS: atom_id res chain seq x y z
N MET A 1 3.41 5.92 9.16
CA MET A 1 3.27 4.66 8.41
C MET A 1 3.39 3.41 9.28
N LYS A 2 4.51 3.14 9.96
CA LYS A 2 4.74 1.91 10.74
C LYS A 2 3.69 1.55 11.82
N LYS A 3 2.89 2.52 12.29
CA LYS A 3 1.80 2.30 13.26
C LYS A 3 0.50 1.78 12.63
N LEU A 4 0.24 2.04 11.34
CA LEU A 4 -0.97 1.59 10.62
C LEU A 4 -0.78 0.17 10.08
N LYS A 5 -0.42 -0.76 10.97
CA LYS A 5 -0.06 -2.15 10.60
C LYS A 5 -1.23 -2.87 9.95
N TYR A 6 -2.42 -2.77 10.55
CA TYR A 6 -3.61 -3.45 10.04
C TYR A 6 -4.08 -2.88 8.70
N THR A 7 -4.05 -1.55 8.53
CA THR A 7 -4.33 -0.91 7.23
C THR A 7 -3.34 -1.36 6.16
N THR A 8 -2.06 -1.49 6.50
CA THR A 8 -1.04 -2.03 5.59
C THR A 8 -1.37 -3.47 5.19
N ARG A 9 -1.76 -4.33 6.15
CA ARG A 9 -2.17 -5.72 5.89
C ARG A 9 -3.41 -5.83 5.01
N VAL A 10 -4.41 -4.97 5.21
CA VAL A 10 -5.60 -4.85 4.34
C VAL A 10 -5.19 -4.59 2.90
N ILE A 11 -4.25 -3.69 2.68
CA ILE A 11 -3.75 -3.36 1.34
C ILE A 11 -2.92 -4.51 0.76
N ASN A 12 -2.10 -5.17 1.57
CA ASN A 12 -1.33 -6.34 1.12
C ASN A 12 -2.27 -7.45 0.64
N GLU A 13 -3.31 -7.77 1.40
CA GLU A 13 -4.28 -8.79 1.01
C GLU A 13 -5.13 -8.37 -0.19
N SER A 14 -5.45 -7.08 -0.30
CA SER A 14 -6.14 -6.53 -1.47
C SER A 14 -5.31 -6.70 -2.76
N LEU A 15 -4.02 -6.37 -2.71
CA LEU A 15 -3.10 -6.56 -3.84
C LEU A 15 -2.84 -8.04 -4.16
N ARG A 16 -2.95 -8.94 -3.18
CA ARG A 16 -2.91 -10.38 -3.41
C ARG A 16 -4.13 -10.85 -4.19
N LEU A 17 -5.33 -10.48 -3.75
CA LEU A 17 -6.56 -10.91 -4.41
C LEU A 17 -6.77 -10.26 -5.78
N TYR A 18 -6.31 -9.01 -5.96
CA TYR A 18 -6.53 -8.20 -7.16
C TYR A 18 -5.22 -7.51 -7.61
N PRO A 19 -4.24 -8.28 -8.12
CA PRO A 19 -2.94 -7.76 -8.55
C PRO A 19 -3.05 -6.83 -9.77
N GLN A 20 -2.13 -5.85 -9.85
CA GLN A 20 -2.14 -4.79 -10.85
C GLN A 20 -0.74 -4.66 -11.50
N PRO A 21 -0.52 -5.22 -12.71
CA PRO A 21 -1.44 -5.99 -13.53
C PRO A 21 -1.68 -7.43 -13.01
N PRO A 22 -2.74 -8.12 -13.48
CA PRO A 22 -2.93 -9.55 -13.19
C PRO A 22 -1.96 -10.48 -13.93
N VAL A 23 -1.28 -9.97 -14.97
CA VAL A 23 -0.33 -10.73 -15.79
C VAL A 23 0.89 -9.86 -16.11
N LEU A 24 2.09 -10.42 -15.95
CA LEU A 24 3.34 -9.79 -16.40
C LEU A 24 3.77 -10.40 -17.74
N ILE A 25 4.08 -9.55 -18.71
CA ILE A 25 4.45 -9.98 -20.07
C ILE A 25 5.96 -9.93 -20.25
N ARG A 26 6.54 -10.98 -20.84
CA ARG A 26 7.96 -11.09 -21.20
C ARG A 26 8.09 -11.72 -22.59
N ARG A 27 9.23 -11.50 -23.24
CA ARG A 27 9.65 -12.25 -24.43
C ARG A 27 11.07 -12.76 -24.22
N SER A 28 11.34 -14.01 -24.56
CA SER A 28 12.69 -14.58 -24.49
C SER A 28 13.59 -13.92 -25.54
N LEU A 29 14.74 -13.37 -25.13
CA LEU A 29 15.71 -12.74 -26.04
C LEU A 29 16.82 -13.70 -26.48
N LYS A 30 16.88 -14.86 -25.83
CA LYS A 30 17.78 -16.00 -26.08
C LYS A 30 17.07 -17.27 -25.61
N ASP A 31 17.58 -18.41 -26.04
CA ASP A 31 17.14 -19.71 -25.55
C ASP A 31 17.37 -19.82 -24.03
N ASP A 32 16.48 -20.53 -23.34
CA ASP A 32 16.52 -20.70 -21.89
C ASP A 32 15.77 -21.99 -21.47
N VAL A 33 15.71 -22.27 -20.17
CA VAL A 33 14.96 -23.39 -19.60
C VAL A 33 13.99 -22.91 -18.53
N LEU A 34 12.69 -23.12 -18.75
CA LEU A 34 11.65 -22.87 -17.77
C LEU A 34 11.30 -24.18 -17.03
N GLY A 35 11.83 -24.32 -15.82
CA GLY A 35 11.70 -25.56 -15.05
C GLY A 35 12.45 -26.70 -15.71
N LYS A 36 11.73 -27.64 -16.33
CA LYS A 36 12.31 -28.75 -17.11
C LYS A 36 12.13 -28.59 -18.62
N TYR A 37 11.58 -27.47 -19.07
CA TYR A 37 11.18 -27.25 -20.46
C TYR A 37 12.14 -26.26 -21.13
N PRO A 38 12.90 -26.68 -22.15
CA PRO A 38 13.69 -25.74 -22.95
C PRO A 38 12.74 -24.86 -23.77
N ILE A 39 13.09 -23.57 -23.88
CA ILE A 39 12.40 -22.58 -24.70
C ILE A 39 13.39 -21.93 -25.67
N GLN A 40 12.90 -21.52 -26.83
CA GLN A 40 13.71 -20.81 -27.81
C GLN A 40 13.59 -19.30 -27.63
N ARG A 41 14.50 -18.55 -28.23
CA ARG A 41 14.37 -17.10 -28.43
C ARG A 41 13.07 -16.77 -29.17
N GLY A 42 12.37 -15.73 -28.72
CA GLY A 42 11.19 -15.16 -29.39
C GLY A 42 9.86 -15.59 -28.78
N GLU A 43 9.87 -16.49 -27.79
CA GLU A 43 8.68 -16.97 -27.09
C GLU A 43 8.07 -15.86 -26.22
N ASP A 44 6.76 -15.65 -26.35
CA ASP A 44 5.99 -14.73 -25.50
C ASP A 44 5.50 -15.44 -24.24
N ILE A 45 5.89 -14.89 -23.09
CA ILE A 45 5.70 -15.49 -21.77
C ILE A 45 4.79 -14.59 -20.94
N PHE A 46 3.68 -15.18 -20.48
CA PHE A 46 2.69 -14.52 -19.64
C PHE A 46 2.75 -15.12 -18.24
N ILE A 47 3.31 -14.36 -17.29
CA ILE A 47 3.37 -14.76 -15.88
C ILE A 47 2.05 -14.34 -15.23
N SER A 48 1.15 -15.31 -14.99
CA SER A 48 -0.11 -15.05 -14.31
C SER A 48 0.10 -14.79 -12.82
N VAL A 49 0.17 -13.52 -12.44
CA VAL A 49 0.24 -13.07 -11.05
C VAL A 49 -1.06 -13.45 -10.33
N TRP A 50 -2.19 -13.36 -11.03
CA TRP A 50 -3.49 -13.84 -10.53
C TRP A 50 -3.42 -15.30 -10.05
N ASN A 51 -2.85 -16.19 -10.85
CA ASN A 51 -2.72 -17.61 -10.48
C ASN A 51 -1.72 -17.81 -9.33
N LEU A 52 -0.58 -17.11 -9.36
CA LEU A 52 0.41 -17.19 -8.27
C LEU A 52 -0.21 -16.79 -6.93
N HIS A 53 -0.99 -15.71 -6.93
CA HIS A 53 -1.57 -15.14 -5.71
C HIS A 53 -2.78 -15.92 -5.20
N ARG A 54 -3.40 -16.77 -6.02
CA ARG A 54 -4.59 -17.58 -5.67
C ARG A 54 -4.37 -19.09 -5.75
N SER A 55 -3.14 -19.53 -5.94
CA SER A 55 -2.81 -20.96 -6.00
C SER A 55 -3.12 -21.64 -4.67
N GLN A 56 -4.00 -22.65 -4.68
CA GLN A 56 -4.29 -23.50 -3.51
C GLN A 56 -3.07 -24.25 -2.99
N ASN A 57 -2.04 -24.45 -3.83
CA ASN A 57 -0.78 -25.08 -3.43
C ASN A 57 0.17 -24.12 -2.69
N LEU A 58 -0.06 -22.80 -2.79
CA LEU A 58 0.81 -21.76 -2.22
C LEU A 58 0.14 -20.99 -1.09
N TRP A 59 -1.20 -21.01 -1.03
CA TRP A 59 -1.99 -20.22 -0.10
C TRP A 59 -3.09 -21.09 0.54
N GLU A 60 -3.18 -21.02 1.87
CA GLU A 60 -4.36 -21.47 2.59
C GLU A 60 -5.53 -20.49 2.36
N ASP A 61 -6.72 -21.04 2.09
CA ASP A 61 -7.94 -20.31 1.73
C ASP A 61 -7.66 -19.16 0.74
N PRO A 62 -7.22 -19.45 -0.50
CA PRO A 62 -6.69 -18.44 -1.41
C PRO A 62 -7.72 -17.36 -1.79
N ASP A 63 -9.01 -17.70 -1.81
CA ASP A 63 -10.07 -16.77 -2.19
C ASP A 63 -10.62 -15.96 -1.01
N LYS A 64 -10.23 -16.31 0.22
CA LYS A 64 -10.64 -15.58 1.42
C LYS A 64 -9.83 -14.29 1.55
N PHE A 65 -10.53 -13.18 1.76
CA PHE A 65 -9.91 -11.93 2.17
C PHE A 65 -9.53 -12.00 3.65
N ASN A 66 -8.26 -12.29 3.93
CA ASN A 66 -7.73 -12.36 5.29
C ASN A 66 -6.45 -11.51 5.44
N PRO A 67 -6.56 -10.24 5.89
CA PRO A 67 -5.41 -9.39 6.17
C PRO A 67 -4.39 -10.00 7.15
N GLU A 68 -4.85 -10.85 8.07
CA GLU A 68 -4.03 -11.45 9.12
C GLU A 68 -3.31 -12.72 8.68
N ARG A 69 -3.40 -13.12 7.39
CA ARG A 69 -2.62 -14.25 6.88
C ARG A 69 -1.11 -14.08 7.06
N TRP A 70 -0.65 -12.83 7.15
CA TRP A 70 0.69 -12.49 7.60
C TRP A 70 0.62 -11.87 8.99
N PRO A 71 1.46 -12.31 9.94
CA PRO A 71 1.48 -11.76 11.29
C PRO A 71 1.54 -10.23 11.32
N LEU A 72 0.70 -9.60 12.12
CA LEU A 72 0.54 -8.14 12.15
C LEU A 72 1.82 -7.41 12.54
N ASP A 73 2.58 -7.97 13.49
CA ASP A 73 3.86 -7.44 13.97
C ASP A 73 5.08 -8.02 13.24
N GLY A 74 4.84 -8.94 12.29
CA GLY A 74 5.87 -9.48 11.42
C GLY A 74 6.27 -8.55 10.27
N PRO A 75 7.28 -8.93 9.48
CA PRO A 75 7.66 -8.18 8.29
C PRO A 75 6.51 -8.08 7.30
N ASN A 76 6.44 -6.98 6.55
CA ASN A 76 5.46 -6.86 5.46
C ASN A 76 5.78 -7.87 4.35
N PRO A 77 4.77 -8.51 3.75
CA PRO A 77 4.98 -9.46 2.66
C PRO A 77 5.52 -8.74 1.41
N ASN A 78 6.48 -9.36 0.74
CA ASN A 78 7.07 -8.92 -0.51
C ASN A 78 7.53 -10.12 -1.36
N GLU A 79 8.04 -9.86 -2.55
CA GLU A 79 8.47 -10.90 -3.50
C GLU A 79 9.56 -11.82 -2.94
N THR A 80 10.45 -11.30 -2.10
CA THR A 80 11.58 -12.05 -1.56
C THR A 80 11.13 -12.94 -0.41
N ASN A 81 10.44 -12.39 0.58
CA ASN A 81 10.04 -13.17 1.76
C ASN A 81 8.84 -14.10 1.51
N GLN A 82 8.16 -13.94 0.37
CA GLN A 82 7.14 -14.88 -0.11
C GLN A 82 7.65 -15.77 -1.26
N ASN A 83 8.96 -15.81 -1.52
CA ASN A 83 9.55 -16.67 -2.56
C ASN A 83 8.82 -16.60 -3.92
N PHE A 84 8.53 -15.38 -4.38
CA PHE A 84 7.83 -15.05 -5.62
C PHE A 84 6.37 -15.56 -5.73
N CYS A 85 5.76 -16.12 -4.68
CA CYS A 85 4.31 -16.43 -4.69
C CYS A 85 3.44 -15.17 -4.52
N TYR A 86 4.01 -14.07 -4.02
CA TYR A 86 3.38 -12.77 -3.88
C TYR A 86 4.24 -11.69 -4.56
N LEU A 87 3.64 -10.96 -5.50
CA LEU A 87 4.32 -10.05 -6.44
C LEU A 87 3.51 -8.76 -6.63
N PRO A 88 3.18 -8.03 -5.54
CA PRO A 88 2.31 -6.84 -5.62
C PRO A 88 2.92 -5.72 -6.48
N PHE A 89 4.25 -5.70 -6.60
CA PHE A 89 5.01 -4.68 -7.31
C PHE A 89 6.00 -5.31 -8.31
N GLY A 90 5.75 -6.56 -8.72
CA GLY A 90 6.69 -7.35 -9.51
C GLY A 90 7.91 -7.80 -8.71
N GLY A 91 9.03 -8.00 -9.39
CA GLY A 91 10.29 -8.46 -8.78
C GLY A 91 11.48 -8.38 -9.74
N GLY A 92 12.68 -8.54 -9.20
CA GLY A 92 13.94 -8.48 -9.96
C GLY A 92 14.25 -7.07 -10.50
N PRO A 93 15.08 -6.96 -11.56
CA PRO A 93 15.56 -5.66 -12.07
C PRO A 93 14.48 -4.74 -12.66
N ARG A 94 13.28 -5.26 -12.92
CA ARG A 94 12.13 -4.50 -13.44
C ARG A 94 11.00 -4.37 -12.42
N LYS A 95 11.31 -4.52 -11.13
CA LYS A 95 10.39 -4.24 -10.02
C LYS A 95 9.93 -2.79 -10.09
N CYS A 96 8.69 -2.53 -9.66
CA CYS A 96 8.15 -1.17 -9.59
C CYS A 96 9.05 -0.27 -8.72
N VAL A 97 9.46 0.86 -9.29
CA VAL A 97 10.24 1.90 -8.58
C VAL A 97 9.39 2.70 -7.59
N GLY A 98 8.06 2.66 -7.73
CA GLY A 98 7.10 3.40 -6.92
C GLY A 98 6.46 2.57 -5.79
N ASP A 99 6.99 1.40 -5.46
CA ASP A 99 6.38 0.46 -4.50
C ASP A 99 6.10 1.12 -3.12
N MET A 100 7.10 1.82 -2.57
CA MET A 100 6.99 2.51 -1.29
C MET A 100 6.04 3.71 -1.37
N PHE A 101 6.09 4.47 -2.47
CA PHE A 101 5.21 5.62 -2.69
C PHE A 101 3.74 5.19 -2.73
N ALA A 102 3.41 4.24 -3.63
CA ALA A 102 2.05 3.75 -3.81
C ALA A 102 1.51 3.08 -2.55
N THR A 103 2.35 2.33 -1.82
CA THR A 103 1.97 1.75 -0.53
C THR A 103 1.57 2.83 0.47
N TYR A 104 2.36 3.91 0.57
CA TYR A 104 2.07 4.98 1.52
C TYR A 104 0.85 5.80 1.14
N GLU A 105 0.73 6.14 -0.14
CA GLU A 105 -0.44 6.81 -0.70
C GLU A 105 -1.72 6.04 -0.36
N THR A 106 -1.74 4.74 -0.65
CA THR A 106 -2.93 3.89 -0.45
C THR A 106 -3.25 3.73 1.03
N VAL A 107 -2.25 3.53 1.90
CA VAL A 107 -2.47 3.43 3.35
C VAL A 107 -3.07 4.72 3.90
N VAL A 108 -2.59 5.89 3.47
CA VAL A 108 -3.13 7.18 3.89
C VAL A 108 -4.57 7.33 3.41
N ALA A 109 -4.85 7.07 2.13
CA ALA A 109 -6.19 7.17 1.55
C ALA A 109 -7.20 6.29 2.30
N VAL A 110 -6.89 5.00 2.46
CA VAL A 110 -7.78 4.04 3.13
C VAL A 110 -7.99 4.42 4.61
N ALA A 111 -6.92 4.75 5.34
CA ALA A 111 -7.03 5.13 6.74
C ALA A 111 -7.91 6.38 6.92
N MET A 112 -7.77 7.36 6.04
CA MET A 112 -8.48 8.64 6.11
C MET A 112 -9.96 8.51 5.72
N LEU A 113 -10.27 7.68 4.72
CA LEU A 113 -11.65 7.39 4.32
C LEU A 113 -12.38 6.56 5.38
N ALA A 114 -11.77 5.46 5.85
CA ALA A 114 -12.35 4.60 6.89
C ALA A 114 -12.48 5.29 8.27
N ARG A 115 -11.66 6.31 8.52
CA ARG A 115 -11.81 7.20 9.69
C ARG A 115 -13.10 8.02 9.63
N ARG A 116 -13.51 8.47 8.44
CA ARG A 116 -14.57 9.48 8.26
C ARG A 116 -15.91 8.90 7.86
N PHE A 117 -15.92 7.78 7.15
CA PHE A 117 -17.11 7.26 6.51
C PHE A 117 -17.30 5.77 6.75
N ASN A 118 -18.56 5.33 6.72
CA ASN A 118 -18.92 3.93 6.52
C ASN A 118 -19.35 3.76 5.06
N PHE A 119 -18.89 2.68 4.45
CA PHE A 119 -19.21 2.32 3.07
C PHE A 119 -20.04 1.03 3.08
N GLN A 120 -21.10 1.00 2.29
CA GLN A 120 -21.93 -0.18 2.04
C GLN A 120 -22.29 -0.24 0.55
N MET A 121 -22.56 -1.42 0.00
CA MET A 121 -23.06 -1.52 -1.37
C MET A 121 -24.36 -0.71 -1.50
N ALA A 122 -24.50 0.05 -2.59
CA ALA A 122 -25.73 0.79 -2.82
C ALA A 122 -26.89 -0.17 -3.14
N VAL A 123 -28.10 0.17 -2.70
CA VAL A 123 -29.30 -0.59 -3.04
C VAL A 123 -29.50 -0.55 -4.55
N GLY A 124 -29.63 -1.71 -5.18
CA GLY A 124 -29.75 -1.82 -6.64
C GLY A 124 -28.44 -1.59 -7.41
N ALA A 125 -27.28 -1.55 -6.74
CA ALA A 125 -26.00 -1.52 -7.42
C ALA A 125 -25.85 -2.73 -8.36
N PRO A 126 -25.26 -2.56 -9.56
CA PRO A 126 -24.99 -3.68 -10.45
C PRO A 126 -24.01 -4.67 -9.79
N PRO A 127 -24.02 -5.96 -10.20
CA PRO A 127 -23.01 -6.91 -9.79
C PRO A 127 -21.60 -6.40 -10.10
N VAL A 128 -20.67 -6.55 -9.16
CA VAL A 128 -19.27 -6.14 -9.35
C VAL A 128 -18.54 -7.20 -10.17
N GLY A 129 -18.63 -7.09 -11.50
CA GLY A 129 -17.85 -7.88 -12.44
C GLY A 129 -16.44 -7.31 -12.64
N MET A 130 -15.55 -8.11 -13.23
CA MET A 130 -14.18 -7.68 -13.56
C MET A 130 -13.97 -7.61 -15.07
N THR A 131 -13.28 -6.58 -15.53
CA THR A 131 -12.66 -6.49 -16.85
C THR A 131 -11.15 -6.35 -16.67
N THR A 132 -10.38 -6.74 -17.69
CA THR A 132 -8.91 -6.76 -17.61
C THR A 132 -8.30 -5.87 -18.68
N GLY A 133 -7.10 -5.37 -18.38
CA GLY A 133 -6.27 -4.53 -19.23
C GLY A 133 -4.90 -4.38 -18.57
N ALA A 134 -4.32 -3.19 -18.61
CA ALA A 134 -3.16 -2.87 -17.78
C ALA A 134 -3.46 -3.02 -16.28
N THR A 135 -4.71 -2.75 -15.89
CA THR A 135 -5.24 -2.94 -14.54
C THR A 135 -6.57 -3.70 -14.59
N ILE A 136 -7.00 -4.27 -13.47
CA ILE A 136 -8.33 -4.84 -13.30
C ILE A 136 -9.31 -3.69 -13.03
N HIS A 137 -10.34 -3.57 -13.87
CA HIS A 137 -11.42 -2.63 -13.68
C HIS A 137 -12.71 -3.35 -13.33
N THR A 138 -13.66 -2.63 -12.75
CA THR A 138 -15.02 -3.14 -12.63
C THR A 138 -15.76 -2.98 -13.96
N THR A 139 -16.74 -3.83 -14.23
CA THR A 139 -17.57 -3.74 -15.44
C THR A 139 -18.41 -2.46 -15.46
N GLU A 140 -18.98 -2.06 -14.32
CA GLU A 140 -19.97 -0.97 -14.22
C GLU A 140 -19.74 -0.05 -13.01
N GLY A 141 -18.50 0.01 -12.50
CA GLY A 141 -18.17 0.79 -11.31
C GLY A 141 -18.34 0.02 -9.99
N LEU A 142 -18.04 0.68 -8.87
CA LEU A 142 -18.26 0.18 -7.52
C LEU A 142 -19.18 1.16 -6.79
N ASN A 143 -20.49 0.97 -6.95
CA ASN A 143 -21.48 1.92 -6.44
C ASN A 143 -21.77 1.64 -4.97
N MET A 144 -21.43 2.60 -4.11
CA MET A 144 -21.55 2.49 -2.66
C MET A 144 -22.37 3.62 -2.05
N THR A 145 -23.12 3.31 -1.00
CA THR A 145 -23.67 4.33 -0.09
C THR A 145 -22.59 4.72 0.91
N VAL A 146 -22.46 6.03 1.14
CA VAL A 146 -21.45 6.61 2.03
C VAL A 146 -22.17 7.37 3.14
N THR A 147 -21.90 6.99 4.39
CA THR A 147 -22.45 7.68 5.56
C THR A 147 -21.34 8.19 6.45
N ARG A 148 -21.53 9.36 7.07
CA ARG A 148 -20.53 9.91 8.01
C ARG A 148 -20.43 9.02 9.24
N ARG A 149 -19.21 8.71 9.67
CA ARG A 149 -18.96 7.96 10.90
C ARG A 149 -19.10 8.89 12.11
N ILE A 150 -20.14 8.66 12.93
CA ILE A 150 -20.55 9.56 14.01
C ILE A 150 -19.72 9.34 15.29
N LYS A 151 -19.26 8.10 15.54
CA LYS A 151 -18.35 7.81 16.67
C LYS A 151 -16.92 8.16 16.25
N PRO A 152 -16.26 9.16 16.84
CA PRO A 152 -14.86 9.43 16.54
C PRO A 152 -14.05 8.21 16.95
N PRO A 153 -13.22 7.61 16.07
CA PRO A 153 -12.22 6.68 16.56
C PRO A 153 -11.30 7.44 17.54
N ILE A 154 -10.69 6.72 18.47
CA ILE A 154 -9.80 7.25 19.52
C ILE A 154 -9.11 8.53 19.04
N VAL A 155 -9.38 9.66 19.69
CA VAL A 155 -8.65 10.90 19.43
C VAL A 155 -7.25 10.64 19.98
N PRO A 156 -6.22 10.53 19.13
CA PRO A 156 -4.87 10.36 19.65
C PRO A 156 -4.52 11.66 20.38
N THR A 157 -4.14 11.56 21.64
CA THR A 157 -3.39 12.65 22.28
C THR A 157 -2.08 12.76 21.52
N LEU A 158 -1.95 13.80 20.69
CA LEU A 158 -0.68 14.14 20.09
C LEU A 158 0.16 14.79 21.19
N GLU A 159 0.95 13.97 21.89
CA GLU A 159 2.07 14.48 22.67
C GLU A 159 3.07 15.08 21.68
N THR A 160 2.92 16.36 21.38
CA THR A 160 3.96 17.14 20.71
C THR A 160 4.99 17.46 21.78
N PRO A 161 6.25 16.99 21.68
CA PRO A 161 7.32 17.52 22.51
C PRO A 161 7.36 19.03 22.25
N GLY A 162 7.06 19.82 23.26
CA GLY A 162 7.11 21.27 23.15
C GLY A 162 8.49 21.65 22.64
N LEU A 163 8.56 22.29 21.48
CA LEU A 163 9.69 23.14 21.14
C LEU A 163 9.78 24.17 22.26
N LYS A 164 10.73 23.99 23.18
CA LYS A 164 11.11 25.05 24.10
C LYS A 164 11.70 26.15 23.23
N ALA A 165 10.92 27.20 23.00
CA ALA A 165 11.47 28.43 22.50
C ALA A 165 12.40 28.96 23.59
N ASP A 166 13.70 29.04 23.29
CA ASP A 166 14.64 29.75 24.15
C ASP A 166 14.16 31.20 24.31
N ALA A 167 14.21 31.67 25.55
CA ALA A 167 13.67 32.96 25.98
C ALA A 167 14.16 34.12 25.09
N PRO A 168 13.35 35.17 24.90
CA PRO A 168 13.75 36.31 24.07
C PRO A 168 14.99 36.97 24.67
N LEU A 169 16.05 37.06 23.86
CA LEU A 169 17.22 37.90 24.11
C LEU A 169 16.74 39.31 24.44
N ALA A 170 16.92 39.71 25.70
CA ALA A 170 16.67 41.06 26.15
C ALA A 170 17.64 41.99 25.40
N LEU A 171 17.09 42.76 24.45
CA LEU A 171 17.78 43.91 23.86
C LEU A 171 17.93 44.95 24.98
N SER A 172 19.14 45.08 25.51
CA SER A 172 19.50 46.15 26.44
C SER A 172 19.30 47.49 25.74
N GLN A 173 18.25 48.22 26.13
CA GLN A 173 18.14 49.63 25.83
C GLN A 173 19.19 50.37 26.65
N GLY A 174 20.14 50.97 25.96
CA GLY A 174 21.06 51.92 26.54
C GLY A 174 20.35 53.25 26.80
N GLU A 175 20.51 53.77 28.01
CA GLU A 175 20.41 55.20 28.27
C GLU A 175 21.67 55.68 28.99
N PRO A 176 22.13 56.91 28.74
CA PRO A 176 23.46 57.38 29.08
C PRO A 176 23.49 58.02 30.48
N GLN A 177 24.49 57.68 31.28
CA GLN A 177 24.87 58.48 32.45
C GLN A 177 26.21 59.16 32.22
N LEU A 178 26.15 60.50 32.28
CA LEU A 178 27.28 61.39 32.41
C LEU A 178 28.05 61.09 33.70
N GLU A 179 29.37 61.04 33.62
CA GLU A 179 30.25 61.46 34.72
C GLU A 179 31.50 62.15 34.16
N GLN A 180 31.68 63.42 34.55
CA GLN A 180 32.91 64.18 34.42
C GLN A 180 33.87 63.80 35.56
N LYS A 181 35.16 63.61 35.25
CA LYS A 181 36.34 64.24 35.90
C LYS A 181 37.63 63.48 35.59
N GLY A 182 38.66 64.21 35.16
CA GLY A 182 40.04 63.74 35.01
C GLY A 182 40.69 64.27 33.76
#